data_AF-A0A948UHC5-F1
#
_entry.id   AF-A0A948UHC5-F1
#
_cell.length_a   1.000
_cell.length_b   1.000
_cell.length_c   1.000
_cell.angle_alpha   90.00
_cell.angle_beta   90.00
_cell.angle_gamma   90.00
#
_symmetry.space_group_name_H-M   'P 1'
#
loop_
_entity.id
_entity.type
_entity.pdbx_description
1 polymer ?
#
loop_
_entity_poly.entity_id
_entity_poly.type
_entity_poly.pdbx_seq_one_letter_code
_entity_poly.pdbx_strand_id
1 'polypeptide(L)'
;MRKILKDDILLLRLKLLIIMCKAYLNDYPMGKYRKKAIIENARSVFDLLPQISSEYGERYGHIFNFQTYAESKEEKNLYFDVFQQRVHLLTVMAKALAEGHPMGCFREKALKDNISAICETITFNSDAGDIKFLKVA
;
A
#
# COMPACT_ATOMS: atom_id res chain seq x y z
N MET A 1 17.84 -16.69 7.40
CA MET A 1 17.41 -15.35 6.94
C MET A 1 16.46 -15.57 5.78
N ARG A 2 15.19 -15.15 5.87
CA ARG A 2 14.23 -15.33 4.76
C ARG A 2 14.68 -14.45 3.59
N LYS A 3 14.66 -14.97 2.37
CA LYS A 3 14.98 -14.20 1.16
C LYS A 3 13.88 -13.15 0.98
N ILE A 4 14.24 -11.86 0.98
CA ILE A 4 13.31 -10.76 0.71
C ILE A 4 12.89 -10.87 -0.76
N LEU A 5 11.59 -11.02 -0.98
CA LEU A 5 10.99 -11.09 -2.31
C LEU A 5 10.47 -9.72 -2.75
N LYS A 6 10.16 -9.57 -4.05
CA LYS A 6 9.57 -8.33 -4.58
C LYS A 6 8.28 -7.96 -3.86
N ASP A 7 7.50 -8.96 -3.45
CA ASP A 7 6.21 -8.79 -2.76
C ASP A 7 6.40 -8.21 -1.36
N ASP A 8 7.44 -8.64 -0.63
CA ASP A 8 7.80 -8.07 0.67
C ASP A 8 8.17 -6.59 0.52
N ILE A 9 8.95 -6.26 -0.52
CA ILE A 9 9.35 -4.87 -0.81
C ILE A 9 8.12 -4.04 -1.16
N LEU A 10 7.24 -4.53 -2.04
CA LEU A 10 6.00 -3.82 -2.37
C LEU A 10 5.17 -3.57 -1.12
N LEU A 11 4.95 -4.60 -0.29
CA LEU A 11 4.11 -4.49 0.89
C LEU A 11 4.68 -3.46 1.89
N LEU A 12 6.00 -3.46 2.11
CA LEU A 12 6.67 -2.47 2.96
C LEU A 12 6.54 -1.06 2.39
N ARG A 13 6.75 -0.90 1.08
CA ARG A 13 6.62 0.39 0.38
C ARG A 13 5.17 0.90 0.43
N LEU A 14 4.18 0.03 0.24
CA LEU A 14 2.76 0.36 0.34
C LEU A 14 2.37 0.76 1.76
N LYS A 15 2.79 -0.01 2.78
CA LYS A 15 2.56 0.34 4.20
C LYS A 15 3.16 1.68 4.55
N LEU A 16 4.39 1.95 4.11
CA LEU A 16 5.04 3.25 4.31
C LEU A 16 4.26 4.38 3.62
N LEU A 17 3.77 4.16 2.39
CA LEU A 17 2.97 5.14 1.66
C LEU A 17 1.67 5.47 2.41
N ILE A 18 0.98 4.45 2.91
CA ILE A 18 -0.23 4.60 3.73
C ILE A 18 0.07 5.45 4.97
N ILE A 19 1.14 5.15 5.69
CA ILE A 19 1.55 5.91 6.89
C ILE A 19 1.82 7.37 6.54
N MET A 20 2.54 7.64 5.45
CA MET A 20 2.84 9.01 5.03
C MET A 20 1.58 9.80 4.64
N CYS A 21 0.64 9.16 3.92
CA CYS A 21 -0.65 9.79 3.59
C CYS A 21 -1.51 10.03 4.84
N LYS A 22 -1.55 9.08 5.79
CA LYS A 22 -2.25 9.25 7.07
C LYS A 22 -1.64 10.41 7.87
N ALA A 23 -0.31 10.51 7.93
CA ALA A 23 0.36 11.62 8.59
C ALA A 23 -0.04 12.95 7.95
N TYR A 24 -0.09 13.05 6.62
CA TYR A 24 -0.56 14.28 6.00
C TYR A 24 -2.01 14.62 6.37
N LEU A 25 -2.92 13.64 6.32
CA LEU A 25 -4.34 13.83 6.64
C LEU A 25 -4.61 14.21 8.11
N ASN A 26 -3.60 14.13 8.96
CA ASN A 26 -3.63 14.55 10.36
C ASN A 26 -2.76 15.80 10.59
N ASP A 27 -2.57 16.62 9.56
CA ASP A 27 -1.87 17.90 9.60
C ASP A 27 -0.40 17.83 10.05
N TYR A 28 0.25 16.66 9.93
CA TYR A 28 1.66 16.56 10.24
C TYR A 28 2.50 17.32 9.21
N PRO A 29 3.50 18.11 9.64
CA PRO A 29 4.26 18.97 8.73
C PRO A 29 5.06 18.15 7.72
N MET A 30 4.83 18.39 6.43
CA MET A 30 5.55 17.76 5.34
C MET A 30 6.61 18.71 4.78
N GLY A 31 7.80 18.69 5.37
CA GLY A 31 8.97 19.37 4.83
C GLY A 31 9.42 18.81 3.47
N LYS A 32 10.32 19.52 2.78
CA LYS A 32 10.84 19.17 1.45
C LYS A 32 11.26 17.69 1.32
N TYR A 33 11.97 17.16 2.31
CA TYR A 33 12.45 15.78 2.30
C TYR A 33 11.32 14.75 2.41
N ARG A 34 10.31 14.99 3.26
CA ARG A 34 9.14 14.10 3.40
C ARG A 34 8.31 14.08 2.13
N LYS A 35 8.08 15.25 1.52
CA LYS A 35 7.41 15.36 0.21
C LYS A 35 8.15 14.57 -0.87
N LYS A 36 9.48 14.72 -0.96
CA LYS A 36 10.31 13.96 -1.90
C LYS A 36 10.21 12.45 -1.66
N ALA A 37 10.29 12.01 -0.40
CA ALA A 37 10.15 10.61 -0.03
C ALA A 37 8.78 10.03 -0.42
N ILE A 38 7.70 10.80 -0.25
CA ILE A 38 6.36 10.38 -0.70
C ILE A 38 6.34 10.17 -2.21
N ILE A 39 6.85 11.12 -2.99
CA ILE A 39 6.87 11.04 -4.46
C ILE A 39 7.67 9.82 -4.94
N GLU A 40 8.87 9.63 -4.40
CA GLU A 40 9.72 8.49 -4.76
C GLU A 40 9.09 7.15 -4.37
N ASN A 41 8.52 7.08 -3.17
CA ASN A 41 7.86 5.87 -2.68
C ASN A 41 6.59 5.55 -3.48
N ALA A 42 5.78 6.56 -3.82
CA ALA A 42 4.60 6.41 -4.66
C ALA A 42 4.95 5.87 -6.05
N ARG A 43 6.02 6.40 -6.68
CA ARG A 43 6.53 5.89 -7.96
C ARG A 43 6.97 4.43 -7.84
N SER A 44 7.75 4.09 -6.81
CA SER A 44 8.17 2.70 -6.60
C SER A 44 7.01 1.73 -6.43
N VAL A 45 5.96 2.11 -5.67
CA VAL A 45 4.76 1.26 -5.51
C VAL A 45 4.04 1.10 -6.86
N PHE A 46 3.86 2.19 -7.60
CA PHE A 46 3.22 2.17 -8.92
C PHE A 46 3.97 1.28 -9.92
N ASP A 47 5.30 1.33 -9.95
CA ASP A 47 6.11 0.55 -10.89
C ASP A 47 6.25 -0.92 -10.49
N LEU A 48 6.21 -1.23 -9.19
CA LEU A 48 6.35 -2.60 -8.68
C LEU A 48 5.03 -3.39 -8.75
N LEU A 49 3.89 -2.73 -8.59
CA LEU A 49 2.59 -3.41 -8.50
C LEU A 49 2.23 -4.23 -9.77
N PRO A 50 2.48 -3.77 -11.01
CA PRO A 50 2.22 -4.57 -12.21
C PRO A 50 3.20 -5.73 -12.40
N GLN A 51 4.40 -5.66 -11.81
CA GLN A 51 5.40 -6.74 -11.90
C GLN A 51 5.06 -7.95 -11.05
N ILE A 52 4.10 -7.77 -10.15
CA ILE A 52 3.50 -8.79 -9.33
C ILE A 52 2.38 -9.41 -10.18
N SER A 53 2.75 -10.43 -10.97
CA SER A 53 1.84 -11.12 -11.88
C SER A 53 0.81 -11.98 -11.13
N SER A 54 -0.30 -12.27 -11.80
CA SER A 54 -1.38 -13.18 -11.37
C SER A 54 -0.95 -14.64 -11.17
N GLU A 55 0.30 -14.99 -11.52
CA GLU A 55 0.87 -16.35 -11.40
C GLU A 55 1.12 -16.79 -9.95
N TYR A 56 0.97 -15.88 -8.98
CA TYR A 56 1.19 -16.13 -7.55
C TYR A 56 -0.13 -16.16 -6.75
N GLY A 57 -1.28 -16.41 -7.39
CA GLY A 57 -2.60 -16.42 -6.76
C GLY A 57 -2.71 -17.25 -5.47
N GLU A 58 -1.85 -18.25 -5.27
CA GLU A 58 -1.76 -19.02 -4.02
C GLU A 58 -0.98 -18.30 -2.90
N ARG A 59 0.10 -17.60 -3.23
CA ARG A 59 0.94 -16.88 -2.26
C ARG A 59 0.31 -15.56 -1.81
N TYR A 60 -0.41 -14.88 -2.70
CA TYR A 60 -1.05 -13.60 -2.40
C TYR A 60 -2.22 -13.72 -1.42
N GLY A 61 -2.88 -14.88 -1.40
CA GLY A 61 -3.94 -15.13 -0.43
C GLY A 61 -3.47 -15.13 1.04
N HIS A 62 -2.16 -15.30 1.28
CA HIS A 62 -1.58 -15.16 2.63
C HIS A 62 -1.21 -13.71 3.00
N ILE A 63 -0.97 -12.86 2.01
CA ILE A 63 -0.55 -11.45 2.20
C ILE A 63 -1.77 -10.52 2.23
N PHE A 64 -2.78 -10.89 1.45
CA PHE A 64 -4.01 -10.15 1.27
C PHE A 64 -5.19 -11.04 1.65
N ASN A 65 -6.21 -10.45 2.25
CA ASN A 65 -7.40 -11.15 2.72
C ASN A 65 -8.31 -11.67 1.58
N PHE A 66 -7.84 -11.79 0.34
CA PHE A 66 -8.69 -12.24 -0.78
C PHE A 66 -9.26 -13.65 -0.58
N GLN A 67 -8.56 -14.52 0.15
CA GLN A 67 -9.04 -15.87 0.47
C GLN A 67 -10.32 -15.87 1.33
N THR A 68 -10.56 -14.83 2.14
CA THR A 68 -11.76 -14.77 2.99
C THR A 68 -13.01 -14.30 2.23
N TYR A 69 -12.85 -13.76 1.02
CA TYR A 69 -13.95 -13.13 0.26
C TYR A 69 -14.34 -13.88 -1.01
N ALA A 70 -13.56 -14.86 -1.46
CA ALA A 70 -13.73 -15.49 -2.77
C ALA A 70 -13.70 -17.02 -2.70
N GLU A 71 -14.70 -17.65 -3.30
CA GLU A 71 -14.86 -19.10 -3.40
C GLU A 71 -14.20 -19.64 -4.69
N SER A 72 -14.12 -18.80 -5.73
CA SER A 72 -13.54 -19.15 -7.03
C SER A 72 -12.22 -18.41 -7.33
N LYS A 73 -11.49 -18.88 -8.35
CA LYS A 73 -10.26 -18.22 -8.83
C LYS A 73 -10.59 -16.90 -9.54
N GLU A 74 -11.70 -16.89 -10.27
CA GLU A 74 -12.22 -15.75 -11.02
C GLU A 74 -12.56 -14.60 -10.07
N GLU A 75 -13.22 -14.89 -8.94
CA GLU A 75 -13.49 -13.90 -7.89
C GLU A 75 -12.20 -13.36 -7.26
N LYS A 76 -11.22 -14.22 -6.97
CA LYS A 76 -9.92 -13.78 -6.43
C LYS A 76 -9.21 -12.80 -7.37
N ASN A 77 -9.26 -13.06 -8.68
CA ASN A 77 -8.70 -12.16 -9.68
C ASN A 77 -9.44 -10.81 -9.70
N LEU A 78 -10.77 -10.81 -9.63
CA LEU A 78 -11.56 -9.58 -9.57
C LEU A 78 -11.22 -8.74 -8.33
N TYR A 79 -11.12 -9.36 -7.15
CA TYR A 79 -10.71 -8.65 -5.93
C TYR A 79 -9.29 -8.08 -6.04
N PHE A 80 -8.38 -8.83 -6.67
CA PHE A 80 -7.03 -8.37 -6.91
C PHE A 80 -6.98 -7.17 -7.86
N ASP A 81 -7.74 -7.19 -8.96
CA ASP A 81 -7.83 -6.07 -9.90
C ASP A 81 -8.36 -4.80 -9.22
N VAL A 82 -9.41 -4.94 -8.41
CA VAL A 82 -9.96 -3.82 -7.62
C VAL A 82 -8.91 -3.29 -6.62
N PHE A 83 -8.17 -4.18 -5.96
CA PHE A 83 -7.09 -3.78 -5.07
C PHE A 83 -5.97 -3.04 -5.81
N GLN A 84 -5.54 -3.52 -6.98
CA GLN A 84 -4.54 -2.85 -7.81
C GLN A 84 -5.00 -1.45 -8.21
N GLN A 85 -6.26 -1.30 -8.64
CA GLN A 85 -6.83 0.00 -8.97
C GLN A 85 -6.80 0.97 -7.77
N ARG A 86 -7.15 0.49 -6.57
CA ARG A 86 -7.11 1.29 -5.34
C ARG A 86 -5.69 1.72 -4.97
N VAL A 87 -4.72 0.82 -5.09
CA VAL A 87 -3.30 1.12 -4.83
C VAL A 87 -2.77 2.12 -5.86
N HIS A 88 -3.08 1.97 -7.14
CA HIS A 88 -2.74 2.97 -8.16
C HIS A 88 -3.36 4.33 -7.83
N LEU A 89 -4.64 4.38 -7.48
CA LEU A 89 -5.27 5.62 -7.05
C LEU A 89 -4.55 6.25 -5.85
N LEU A 90 -4.17 5.46 -4.85
CA LEU A 90 -3.39 5.93 -3.70
C LEU A 90 -2.06 6.56 -4.14
N THR A 91 -1.31 5.91 -5.04
CA THR A 91 -0.02 6.46 -5.52
C THR A 91 -0.18 7.79 -6.26
N VAL A 92 -1.22 7.93 -7.09
CA VAL A 92 -1.51 9.18 -7.81
C VAL A 92 -1.89 10.28 -6.84
N MET A 93 -2.80 10.00 -5.90
CA MET A 93 -3.21 10.95 -4.88
C MET A 93 -2.05 11.37 -3.98
N ALA A 94 -1.21 10.42 -3.55
CA ALA A 94 -0.04 10.69 -2.71
C ALA A 94 1.02 11.55 -3.43
N LYS A 95 1.20 11.34 -4.74
CA LYS A 95 2.08 12.20 -5.53
C LYS A 95 1.51 13.62 -5.64
N ALA A 96 0.24 13.76 -6.02
CA ALA A 96 -0.41 15.06 -6.19
C ALA A 96 -0.37 15.90 -4.89
N LEU A 97 -0.71 15.26 -3.78
CA LEU A 97 -0.52 15.72 -2.40
C LEU A 97 0.88 16.32 -2.17
N ALA A 98 1.93 15.54 -2.43
CA ALA A 98 3.29 15.92 -2.10
C ALA A 98 3.81 17.05 -3.01
N GLU A 99 3.28 17.14 -4.23
CA GLU A 99 3.50 18.24 -5.17
C GLU A 99 2.74 19.53 -4.80
N GLY A 100 1.88 19.49 -3.76
CA GLY A 100 1.17 20.66 -3.25
C GLY A 100 -0.15 20.96 -3.95
N HIS A 101 -0.71 19.98 -4.68
CA HIS A 101 -2.04 20.14 -5.26
C HIS A 101 -3.11 20.25 -4.15
N PRO A 102 -4.12 21.11 -4.31
CA PRO A 102 -5.16 21.29 -3.31
C PRO A 102 -5.99 20.01 -3.16
N MET A 103 -6.19 19.58 -1.91
CA MET A 103 -6.93 18.34 -1.62
C MET A 103 -8.42 18.63 -1.36
N GLY A 104 -8.77 19.61 -0.54
CA GLY A 104 -10.17 19.94 -0.28
C GLY A 104 -10.97 18.78 0.34
N CYS A 105 -12.15 19.05 0.88
CA CYS A 105 -12.89 18.08 1.68
C CYS A 105 -13.23 16.79 0.92
N PHE A 106 -13.59 16.88 -0.36
CA PHE A 106 -13.96 15.72 -1.17
C PHE A 106 -12.77 14.80 -1.49
N ARG A 107 -11.60 15.35 -1.88
CA ARG A 107 -10.44 14.51 -2.19
C ARG A 107 -9.79 13.95 -0.94
N GLU A 108 -9.83 14.69 0.18
CA GLU A 108 -9.42 14.15 1.48
C GLU A 108 -10.27 12.96 1.90
N LYS A 109 -11.61 13.08 1.77
CA LYS A 109 -12.51 11.97 2.04
C LYS A 109 -12.21 10.78 1.13
N ALA A 110 -12.07 11.01 -0.19
CA ALA A 110 -11.72 9.95 -1.13
C ALA A 110 -10.39 9.26 -0.78
N LEU A 111 -9.39 10.02 -0.32
CA LEU A 111 -8.11 9.46 0.12
C LEU A 111 -8.28 8.61 1.39
N LYS A 112 -9.04 9.09 2.37
CA LYS A 112 -9.35 8.36 3.61
C LYS A 112 -10.09 7.05 3.32
N ASP A 113 -11.11 7.11 2.47
CA ASP A 113 -11.92 5.95 2.08
C ASP A 113 -11.07 4.92 1.33
N ASN A 114 -10.22 5.38 0.39
CA ASN A 114 -9.32 4.50 -0.35
C ASN A 114 -8.26 3.85 0.54
N ILE A 115 -7.65 4.61 1.45
CA ILE A 115 -6.70 4.08 2.44
C ILE A 115 -7.36 3.01 3.31
N SER A 116 -8.59 3.25 3.76
CA SER A 116 -9.33 2.31 4.61
C SER A 116 -9.59 0.99 3.89
N ALA A 117 -10.10 1.05 2.65
CA ALA A 117 -10.32 -0.15 1.84
C ALA A 117 -9.03 -0.94 1.54
N ILE A 118 -7.92 -0.25 1.28
CA ILE A 118 -6.60 -0.91 1.11
C ILE A 118 -6.18 -1.58 2.43
N CYS A 119 -6.36 -0.90 3.58
CA CYS A 119 -6.01 -1.44 4.90
C CYS A 119 -6.84 -2.69 5.26
N GLU A 120 -8.12 -2.73 4.89
CA GLU A 120 -8.99 -3.90 5.07
C GLU A 120 -8.54 -5.09 4.20
N THR A 121 -8.01 -4.79 3.02
CA THR A 121 -7.55 -5.82 2.07
C THR A 121 -6.20 -6.41 2.46
N ILE A 122 -5.27 -5.59 2.94
CA ILE A 122 -3.94 -6.06 3.36
C ILE A 122 -4.04 -6.73 4.73
N THR A 123 -3.53 -7.94 4.87
CA THR A 123 -3.40 -8.53 6.20
C THR A 123 -2.22 -7.84 6.89
N PHE A 124 -2.49 -7.09 7.96
CA PHE A 124 -1.44 -6.80 8.95
C PHE A 124 -1.17 -8.07 9.76
N ASN A 125 -0.76 -9.15 9.10
CA ASN A 125 -0.17 -10.29 9.78
C ASN A 125 1.18 -9.83 10.29
N SER A 126 1.14 -9.20 11.46
CA SER A 126 2.28 -9.08 12.33
C SER A 126 2.53 -10.45 12.94
N ASP A 127 3.14 -11.35 12.17
CA ASP A 127 4.15 -12.21 12.78
C ASP A 127 5.33 -11.30 13.15
N ALA A 128 5.09 -10.38 14.09
CA ALA A 128 6.09 -9.51 14.69
C ALA A 128 7.19 -10.33 15.35
N GLY A 129 6.95 -11.62 15.61
CA GLY A 129 7.95 -12.60 16.05
C GLY A 129 9.06 -12.89 15.02
N ASP A 130 8.84 -12.62 13.73
CA ASP A 130 9.83 -12.86 12.68
C ASP A 130 10.69 -11.63 12.32
N ILE A 131 10.34 -10.46 12.85
CA ILE A 131 11.12 -9.23 12.66
C ILE A 131 12.23 -9.19 13.72
N LYS A 132 13.21 -10.08 13.58
CA LYS A 132 14.44 -10.10 14.42
C LYS A 132 15.33 -8.85 14.29
N PHE A 133 14.93 -7.86 13.49
CA PHE A 133 15.74 -6.69 13.13
C PHE A 133 15.58 -5.46 14.05
N LEU A 134 14.76 -5.51 15.09
CA LEU A 134 14.60 -4.39 16.04
C LEU A 134 15.12 -4.69 17.46
N LYS A 135 16.10 -5.58 17.59
CA LYS A 135 17.02 -5.49 18.74
C LYS A 135 18.15 -4.54 18.36
N VAL A 136 17.93 -3.26 18.62
CA VAL A 136 19.03 -2.30 18.70
C VAL A 136 19.74 -2.58 20.03
N ALA A 137 21.06 -2.69 19.96
CA ALA A 137 21.96 -2.94 21.08
C ALA A 137 21.90 -1.82 22.13
#